data_AF-A0A9E4FM79-F1
#
_entry.id   AF-A0A9E4FM79-F1
#
_cell.length_a   1.000
_cell.length_b   1.000
_cell.length_c   1.000
_cell.angle_alpha   90.00
_cell.angle_beta   90.00
_cell.angle_gamma   90.00
#
_symmetry.space_group_name_H-M   'P 1'
#
loop_
_entity.id
_entity.type
_entity.pdbx_description
1 polymer ?
#
loop_
_entity_poly.entity_id
_entity_poly.type
_entity_poly.pdbx_seq_one_letter_code
_entity_poly.pdbx_strand_id
1 'polypeptide(L)'
;MVNEEPIRSAVVAMLKAIGDNPSREGLKNTPQRVSRMYADLFSGIGIDPHSALDAIFEEEECREEMVIVRDVPFFSMCEHHLLPFFGHAHMGYIPDGKIAGASKLIRTLEVVAHRPQIQERMTGQVADVIQDVLAPDGAAVV
;
A
#
# COMPACT_ATOMS: atom_id res chain seq x y z
N MET A 1 1.49 3.09 -14.66
CA MET A 1 2.17 1.78 -14.77
C MET A 1 3.68 2.01 -14.77
N VAL A 2 4.43 1.23 -14.00
CA VAL A 2 5.89 1.37 -13.85
C VAL A 2 6.59 1.01 -15.16
N ASN A 3 7.55 1.83 -15.62
CA ASN A 3 8.34 1.55 -16.82
C ASN A 3 9.53 0.65 -16.48
N GLU A 4 9.48 -0.61 -16.89
CA GLU A 4 10.47 -1.62 -16.51
C GLU A 4 11.84 -1.47 -17.19
N GLU A 5 11.91 -1.01 -18.44
CA GLU A 5 13.18 -0.98 -19.20
C GLU A 5 14.24 -0.05 -18.57
N PRO A 6 13.89 1.19 -18.18
CA PRO A 6 14.82 2.05 -17.43
C PRO A 6 15.28 1.43 -16.12
N ILE A 7 14.39 0.72 -15.40
CA ILE A 7 14.73 0.07 -14.13
C ILE A 7 15.74 -1.05 -14.35
N ARG A 8 15.56 -1.89 -15.38
CA ARG A 8 16.53 -2.94 -15.71
C ARG A 8 17.91 -2.37 -15.97
N SER A 9 17.97 -1.29 -16.77
CA SER A 9 19.22 -0.58 -17.07
C SER A 9 19.87 -0.02 -15.79
N ALA A 10 19.08 0.58 -14.90
CA ALA A 10 19.56 1.10 -13.62
C ALA A 10 20.10 0.00 -12.70
N VAL A 11 19.44 -1.17 -12.64
CA VAL A 11 19.90 -2.31 -11.84
C VAL A 11 21.22 -2.87 -12.36
N VAL A 12 21.40 -2.96 -13.67
CA VAL A 12 22.71 -3.33 -14.26
C VAL A 12 23.79 -2.35 -13.85
N ALA A 13 23.51 -1.04 -13.92
CA ALA A 13 24.45 -0.01 -13.52
C ALA A 13 24.79 -0.11 -12.01
N MET A 14 23.80 -0.33 -11.15
CA MET A 14 23.97 -0.51 -9.71
C MET A 14 24.85 -1.72 -9.40
N LEU A 15 24.58 -2.87 -10.02
CA LEU A 15 25.38 -4.09 -9.83
C LEU A 15 26.87 -3.88 -10.20
N LYS A 16 27.14 -3.15 -11.29
CA LYS A 16 28.52 -2.77 -11.66
C LYS A 16 29.12 -1.80 -10.64
N ALA A 17 28.36 -0.82 -10.19
CA ALA A 17 28.82 0.21 -9.25
C ALA A 17 29.20 -0.37 -7.87
N ILE A 18 28.50 -1.42 -7.42
CA ILE A 18 28.85 -2.14 -6.18
C ILE A 18 29.99 -3.16 -6.36
N GLY A 19 30.53 -3.31 -7.58
CA GLY A 19 31.66 -4.19 -7.88
C GLY A 19 31.29 -5.65 -8.22
N ASP A 20 30.01 -5.98 -8.45
CA ASP A 20 29.60 -7.31 -8.89
C ASP A 20 29.58 -7.41 -10.44
N ASN A 21 29.53 -8.63 -10.98
CA ASN A 21 29.47 -8.91 -12.42
C ASN A 21 28.02 -9.24 -12.84
N PRO A 22 27.30 -8.33 -13.54
CA PRO A 22 25.91 -8.58 -13.96
C PRO A 22 25.74 -9.77 -14.91
N SER A 23 26.81 -10.20 -15.58
CA SER A 23 26.77 -11.32 -16.54
C SER A 23 26.97 -12.69 -15.89
N ARG A 24 27.25 -12.77 -14.58
CA ARG A 24 27.34 -14.07 -13.90
C ARG A 24 25.96 -14.74 -13.83
N GLU A 25 25.95 -16.06 -13.83
CA GLU A 25 24.71 -16.86 -13.96
C GLU A 25 23.61 -16.44 -12.96
N GLY A 26 23.99 -16.17 -11.70
CA GLY A 26 23.04 -15.73 -10.66
C GLY A 26 22.40 -14.35 -10.90
N LEU A 27 23.07 -13.45 -11.64
CA LEU A 27 22.64 -12.06 -11.82
C LEU A 27 22.10 -11.72 -13.20
N LYS A 28 22.33 -12.57 -14.21
CA LYS A 28 21.87 -12.33 -15.59
C LYS A 28 20.40 -11.90 -15.67
N ASN A 29 19.55 -12.53 -14.85
CA ASN A 29 18.11 -12.26 -14.78
C ASN A 29 17.71 -11.33 -13.60
N THR A 30 18.64 -10.86 -12.78
CA THR A 30 18.35 -9.95 -11.65
C THR A 30 17.69 -8.65 -12.10
N PRO A 31 18.15 -7.95 -13.15
CA PRO A 31 17.48 -6.73 -13.62
C PRO A 31 15.99 -6.94 -13.93
N GLN A 32 15.67 -8.04 -14.61
CA GLN A 32 14.30 -8.42 -14.95
C GLN A 32 13.45 -8.73 -13.70
N ARG A 33 14.02 -9.45 -12.73
CA ARG A 33 13.33 -9.78 -11.48
C ARG A 33 13.04 -8.53 -10.65
N VAL A 34 14.01 -7.62 -10.57
CA VAL A 34 13.86 -6.36 -9.84
C VAL A 34 12.86 -5.45 -10.52
N SER A 35 12.85 -5.35 -11.86
CA SER A 35 11.85 -4.52 -12.56
C SER A 35 10.42 -4.98 -12.33
N ARG A 36 10.18 -6.31 -12.37
CA ARG A 36 8.88 -6.90 -12.05
C ARG A 36 8.49 -6.68 -10.60
N MET A 37 9.41 -6.91 -9.67
CA MET A 37 9.19 -6.66 -8.25
C MET A 37 8.80 -5.19 -7.99
N TYR A 38 9.48 -4.23 -8.61
CA TYR A 38 9.11 -2.80 -8.48
C TYR A 38 7.79 -2.45 -9.15
N ALA A 39 7.39 -3.14 -10.23
CA ALA A 39 6.07 -2.94 -10.81
C ALA A 39 4.95 -3.34 -9.82
N ASP A 40 5.17 -4.42 -9.06
CA ASP A 40 4.22 -4.89 -8.05
C ASP A 40 4.25 -4.02 -6.78
N LEU A 41 5.44 -3.81 -6.20
CA LEU A 41 5.63 -3.03 -4.97
C LEU A 41 5.24 -1.55 -5.11
N PHE A 42 5.27 -1.00 -6.33
CA PHE A 42 4.88 0.38 -6.61
C PHE A 42 3.59 0.49 -7.43
N SER A 43 2.79 -0.58 -7.45
CA SER A 43 1.50 -0.63 -8.16
C SER A 43 0.50 0.42 -7.68
N GLY A 44 0.63 0.92 -6.44
CA GLY A 44 -0.19 1.99 -5.91
C GLY A 44 0.08 3.36 -6.54
N ILE A 45 1.25 3.60 -7.15
CA ILE A 45 1.60 4.92 -7.70
C ILE A 45 0.61 5.35 -8.78
N GLY A 46 0.01 6.51 -8.59
CA GLY A 46 -0.97 7.09 -9.51
C GLY A 46 -2.39 6.53 -9.37
N ILE A 47 -2.64 5.65 -8.39
CA ILE A 47 -3.97 5.22 -8.00
C ILE A 47 -4.48 6.17 -6.91
N ASP A 48 -5.75 6.56 -6.95
CA ASP A 48 -6.37 7.30 -5.85
C ASP A 48 -6.88 6.30 -4.78
N PRO A 49 -6.39 6.35 -3.52
CA PRO A 49 -6.87 5.50 -2.44
C PRO A 49 -8.39 5.58 -2.20
N HIS A 50 -9.03 6.73 -2.46
CA HIS A 50 -10.48 6.88 -2.27
C HIS A 50 -11.27 5.96 -3.20
N SER A 51 -10.76 5.73 -4.41
CA SER A 51 -11.40 4.81 -5.36
C SER A 51 -11.35 3.34 -4.94
N ALA A 52 -10.50 2.99 -3.95
CA ALA A 52 -10.40 1.63 -3.43
C ALA A 52 -11.51 1.30 -2.41
N LEU A 53 -12.13 2.32 -1.81
CA LEU A 53 -13.21 2.19 -0.83
C LEU A 53 -14.60 2.37 -1.49
N ASP A 54 -14.85 1.62 -2.55
CA ASP A 54 -15.99 1.80 -3.46
C ASP A 54 -17.26 0.97 -3.11
N ALA A 55 -17.16 -0.03 -2.23
CA ALA A 55 -18.31 -0.83 -1.80
C ALA A 55 -18.78 -0.40 -0.41
N ILE A 56 -19.76 0.50 -0.42
CA ILE A 56 -20.40 1.06 0.77
C ILE A 56 -21.82 0.50 0.84
N PHE A 57 -22.19 0.01 2.01
CA PHE A 57 -23.53 -0.47 2.33
C PHE A 57 -24.19 0.50 3.29
N GLU A 58 -25.47 0.81 3.06
CA GLU A 58 -26.27 1.58 4.01
C GLU A 58 -26.99 0.61 4.93
N GLU A 59 -26.67 0.63 6.23
CA GLU A 59 -27.22 -0.29 7.21
C GLU A 59 -27.57 0.48 8.49
N GLU A 60 -28.86 0.78 8.67
CA GLU A 60 -29.36 1.60 9.79
C GLU A 60 -29.21 0.92 11.14
N GLU A 61 -29.13 -0.41 11.18
CA GLU A 61 -29.09 -1.20 12.41
C GLU A 61 -27.69 -1.27 13.04
N CYS A 62 -26.64 -1.00 12.26
CA CYS A 62 -25.24 -1.04 12.70
C CYS A 62 -24.65 0.37 12.93
N ARG A 63 -25.52 1.39 13.05
CA ARG A 63 -25.15 2.81 13.16
C ARG A 63 -24.41 3.21 14.44
N GLU A 64 -24.34 2.33 15.44
CA GLU A 64 -23.81 2.69 16.76
C GLU A 64 -22.69 1.74 17.23
N GLU A 65 -22.36 0.69 16.46
CA GLU A 65 -21.36 -0.29 16.84
C GLU A 65 -20.04 -0.09 16.09
N MET A 66 -18.92 -0.18 16.81
CA MET A 66 -17.60 -0.04 16.21
C MET A 66 -17.27 -1.23 15.30
N VAL A 67 -16.87 -0.92 14.07
CA VAL A 67 -16.31 -1.90 13.14
C VAL A 67 -14.80 -1.92 13.30
N ILE A 68 -14.20 -3.10 13.46
CA ILE A 68 -12.75 -3.27 13.58
C ILE A 68 -12.27 -4.35 12.60
N VAL A 69 -11.28 -3.99 11.80
CA VAL A 69 -10.47 -4.90 10.99
C VAL A 69 -9.04 -4.87 11.53
N ARG A 70 -8.61 -5.97 12.14
CA ARG A 70 -7.33 -6.08 12.87
C ARG A 70 -6.42 -7.13 12.26
N ASP A 71 -5.12 -7.02 12.58
CA ASP A 71 -4.08 -7.95 12.15
C ASP A 71 -3.96 -8.04 10.61
N VAL A 72 -4.18 -6.91 9.92
CA VAL A 72 -4.05 -6.84 8.47
C VAL A 72 -2.57 -6.70 8.10
N PRO A 73 -1.93 -7.71 7.50
CA PRO A 73 -0.53 -7.60 7.12
C PRO A 73 -0.38 -6.56 6.01
N PHE A 74 0.68 -5.75 6.07
CA PHE A 74 1.06 -4.84 4.99
C PHE A 74 2.55 -4.91 4.72
N PHE A 75 2.92 -4.55 3.49
CA PHE A 75 4.29 -4.39 3.03
C PHE A 75 4.41 -3.05 2.31
N SER A 76 5.44 -2.29 2.63
CA SER A 76 5.71 -1.01 1.99
C SER A 76 7.21 -0.78 1.87
N MET A 77 7.61 0.32 1.24
CA MET A 77 9.00 0.66 0.95
C MET A 77 9.31 2.02 1.55
N CYS A 78 10.32 2.11 2.43
CA CYS A 78 10.73 3.37 3.03
C CYS A 78 11.26 4.32 1.96
N GLU A 79 10.70 5.53 1.85
CA GLU A 79 11.09 6.48 0.80
C GLU A 79 12.54 6.97 0.90
N HIS A 80 13.13 6.94 2.11
CA HIS A 80 14.50 7.40 2.34
C HIS A 80 15.57 6.43 1.81
N HIS A 81 15.28 5.14 1.82
CA HIS A 81 16.30 4.10 1.57
C HIS A 81 15.87 3.09 0.51
N LEU A 82 14.60 3.09 0.10
CA LEU A 82 13.98 2.04 -0.70
C LEU A 82 14.23 0.65 -0.11
N LEU A 83 14.14 0.56 1.22
CA LEU A 83 14.16 -0.71 1.96
C LEU A 83 12.75 -1.02 2.46
N PRO A 84 12.38 -2.31 2.49
CA PRO A 84 11.05 -2.70 2.93
C PRO A 84 10.85 -2.41 4.41
N PHE A 85 9.64 -1.98 4.75
CA PHE A 85 9.10 -2.08 6.10
C PHE A 85 7.73 -2.77 6.02
N PHE A 86 7.40 -3.54 7.04
CA PHE A 86 6.22 -4.38 7.07
C PHE A 86 5.73 -4.53 8.49
N GLY A 87 4.46 -4.87 8.64
CA GLY A 87 3.83 -5.00 9.94
C GLY A 87 2.36 -5.37 9.79
N HIS A 88 1.59 -5.01 10.81
CA HIS A 88 0.15 -5.16 10.81
C HIS A 88 -0.49 -3.79 10.98
N ALA A 89 -1.57 -3.57 10.25
CA ALA A 89 -2.46 -2.45 10.45
C ALA A 89 -3.72 -2.91 11.19
N HIS A 90 -4.22 -2.05 12.05
CA HIS A 90 -5.51 -2.18 12.70
C HIS A 90 -6.34 -0.96 12.33
N MET A 91 -7.47 -1.18 11.68
CA MET A 91 -8.36 -0.12 11.21
C MET A 91 -9.71 -0.28 11.91
N GLY A 92 -10.25 0.81 12.44
CA GLY A 92 -11.59 0.82 13.01
C GLY A 92 -12.30 2.14 12.81
N TYR A 93 -13.62 2.10 12.81
CA TYR A 93 -14.46 3.30 12.70
C TYR A 93 -15.82 3.04 13.35
N ILE A 94 -16.52 4.12 13.70
CA ILE A 94 -17.91 4.10 14.19
C ILE A 94 -18.80 4.60 13.05
N PRO A 95 -19.57 3.72 12.39
CA PRO A 95 -20.37 4.07 11.21
C PRO A 95 -21.42 5.15 11.50
N ASP A 96 -21.64 6.11 10.60
CA ASP A 96 -22.87 6.91 10.55
C ASP A 96 -23.69 6.50 9.31
N GLY A 97 -24.32 5.34 9.40
CA GLY A 97 -25.20 4.80 8.35
C GLY A 97 -24.49 4.27 7.11
N LYS A 98 -23.15 4.31 7.05
CA LYS A 98 -22.33 3.76 5.96
C LYS A 98 -21.30 2.76 6.47
N ILE A 99 -21.30 1.57 5.88
CA ILE A 99 -20.38 0.48 6.22
C ILE A 99 -19.58 0.09 4.99
N ALA A 100 -18.25 0.01 5.14
CA ALA A 100 -17.37 -0.56 4.13
C ALA A 100 -17.20 -2.07 4.33
N GLY A 101 -17.19 -2.81 3.22
CA GLY A 101 -16.73 -4.20 3.24
C GLY A 101 -15.26 -4.31 3.70
N ALA A 102 -14.95 -5.26 4.57
CA ALA A 102 -13.60 -5.44 5.13
C ALA A 102 -12.51 -5.56 4.05
N SER A 103 -12.81 -6.20 2.92
CA SER A 103 -11.88 -6.32 1.78
C SER A 103 -11.52 -4.98 1.14
N LYS A 104 -12.40 -3.98 1.22
CA LYS A 104 -12.16 -2.64 0.68
C LYS A 104 -11.25 -1.82 1.58
N LEU A 105 -11.40 -1.93 2.90
CA LEU A 105 -10.44 -1.34 3.85
C LEU A 105 -9.03 -1.90 3.63
N ILE A 106 -8.91 -3.21 3.46
CA ILE A 106 -7.63 -3.87 3.13
C ILE A 106 -7.08 -3.36 1.79
N ARG A 107 -7.95 -3.19 0.78
CA ARG A 107 -7.52 -2.69 -0.54
C ARG A 107 -7.05 -1.24 -0.48
N THR A 108 -7.69 -0.39 0.31
CA THR A 108 -7.24 0.98 0.56
C THR A 108 -5.85 0.99 1.19
N LEU A 109 -5.63 0.19 2.23
CA LEU A 109 -4.31 0.03 2.84
C LEU A 109 -3.26 -0.41 1.80
N GLU A 110 -3.57 -1.40 0.97
CA GLU A 110 -2.66 -1.91 -0.07
C GLU A 110 -2.29 -0.81 -1.10
N VAL A 111 -3.26 -0.02 -1.56
CA VAL A 111 -3.05 1.07 -2.51
C VAL A 111 -2.15 2.18 -1.94
N VAL A 112 -2.27 2.45 -0.64
CA VAL A 112 -1.42 3.42 0.08
C VAL A 112 -0.03 2.84 0.35
N ALA A 113 0.06 1.56 0.74
CA ALA A 113 1.30 0.89 1.11
C ALA A 113 2.20 0.58 -0.10
N HIS A 114 1.64 0.31 -1.28
CA HIS A 114 2.39 -0.04 -2.50
C HIS A 114 2.98 1.18 -3.21
N ARG A 115 3.75 1.99 -2.47
CA ARG A 115 4.47 3.21 -2.88
C ARG A 115 5.68 3.42 -1.95
N PRO A 116 6.66 4.27 -2.32
CA PRO A 116 7.59 4.84 -1.34
C PRO A 116 6.81 5.62 -0.26
N GLN A 117 7.06 5.31 1.01
CA GLN A 117 6.30 5.84 2.14
C GLN A 117 7.14 6.13 3.38
N ILE A 118 6.52 6.87 4.29
CA ILE A 118 6.83 6.89 5.73
C ILE A 118 5.61 6.35 6.49
N GLN A 119 5.84 5.65 7.60
CA GLN A 119 4.76 4.96 8.31
C GLN A 119 3.69 5.95 8.80
N GLU A 120 4.10 7.09 9.32
CA GLU A 120 3.21 8.13 9.85
C GLU A 120 2.25 8.67 8.79
N ARG A 121 2.76 8.89 7.57
CA ARG A 121 1.96 9.37 6.43
C ARG A 121 1.02 8.28 5.95
N MET A 122 1.49 7.04 5.84
CA MET A 122 0.67 5.90 5.45
C MET A 122 -0.53 5.73 6.39
N THR A 123 -0.30 5.76 7.71
CA THR A 123 -1.37 5.67 8.73
C THR A 123 -2.39 6.80 8.58
N GLY A 124 -1.92 8.05 8.45
CA GLY A 124 -2.81 9.20 8.25
C GLY A 124 -3.63 9.10 6.96
N GLN A 125 -3.01 8.74 5.83
CA GLN A 125 -3.69 8.60 4.55
C GLN A 125 -4.81 7.56 4.57
N VAL A 126 -4.61 6.42 5.26
CA VAL A 126 -5.67 5.42 5.39
C VAL A 126 -6.81 5.93 6.26
N ALA A 127 -6.50 6.64 7.36
CA ALA A 127 -7.52 7.24 8.23
C ALA A 127 -8.33 8.31 7.49
N ASP A 128 -7.66 9.19 6.74
CA ASP A 128 -8.30 10.24 5.94
C ASP A 128 -9.24 9.65 4.90
N VAL A 129 -8.83 8.58 4.19
CA VAL A 129 -9.71 7.92 3.21
C VAL A 129 -10.96 7.33 3.86
N ILE A 130 -10.82 6.69 5.02
CA ILE A 130 -11.97 6.16 5.76
C ILE A 130 -12.90 7.31 6.16
N GLN A 131 -12.33 8.40 6.68
CA GLN A 131 -13.09 9.57 7.12
C GLN A 131 -13.82 10.25 5.96
N ASP A 132 -13.14 10.49 4.84
CA ASP A 132 -13.67 11.24 3.70
C ASP A 132 -14.75 10.46 2.93
N VAL A 133 -14.59 9.13 2.82
CA VAL A 133 -15.51 8.30 2.02
C VAL A 133 -16.72 7.86 2.84
N LEU A 134 -16.50 7.41 4.09
CA LEU A 134 -17.59 6.89 4.92
C LEU A 134 -18.26 7.97 5.77
N ALA A 135 -17.61 9.11 6.01
CA ALA A 135 -18.05 10.13 6.96
C ALA A 135 -18.52 9.55 8.31
N PRO A 136 -17.72 8.67 8.97
CA PRO A 136 -18.08 8.08 10.24
C PRO A 136 -17.98 9.11 11.37
N ASP A 137 -18.56 8.79 12.53
CA ASP A 137 -18.40 9.57 13.77
C ASP A 137 -16.94 9.66 14.22
N GLY A 138 -16.14 8.66 13.86
CA GLY A 138 -14.70 8.69 13.98
C GLY A 138 -14.04 7.48 13.34
N ALA A 139 -12.77 7.63 12.97
CA ALA A 139 -11.92 6.58 12.43
C ALA A 139 -10.58 6.53 13.18
N ALA A 140 -10.03 5.33 13.32
CA ALA A 140 -8.73 5.07 13.92
C ALA A 140 -7.96 4.07 13.08
N VAL A 141 -6.68 4.36 12.84
CA VAL A 141 -5.73 3.47 12.18
C VAL A 141 -4.47 3.39 13.03
N VAL A 142 -4.01 2.17 13.30
CA VAL A 142 -2.80 1.86 14.07
C VAL A 142 -1.88 1.00 13.23
#